data_AF-A0A2D4GG52-F1
#
_entry.id   AF-A0A2D4GG52-F1
#
_cell.length_a   1.000
_cell.length_b   1.000
_cell.length_c   1.000
_cell.angle_alpha   90.00
_cell.angle_beta   90.00
_cell.angle_gamma   90.00
#
_symmetry.space_group_name_H-M   'P 1'
#
loop_
_entity.id
_entity.type
_entity.pdbx_description
1 polymer ?
#
loop_
_entity_poly.entity_id
_entity_poly.type
_entity_poly.pdbx_seq_one_letter_code
_entity_poly.pdbx_strand_id
1 'polypeptide(L)'
;MILFGALFCCLDPVLTIAAGLSFKDPFVIPLGKEKLADARRKELSRNSKSDHLTVVNAFKGWEEAQRRGFRYEKDYCWEYFLSSNTLQMLRNMKGQFAEHLLAAGFVNSRNPRDPKSNINSENEKLLKAVICAGLYPKVAKIRANFSKKRKMVKVSTKTDGTVNIHPKSVNV
;
A
#
# COMPACT_ATOMS: atom_id res chain seq x y z
N MET A 1 -6.63 -12.20 -2.42
CA MET A 1 -6.27 -11.17 -1.41
C MET A 1 -7.50 -10.58 -0.72
N ILE A 2 -8.43 -9.93 -1.45
CA ILE A 2 -9.60 -9.27 -0.84
C ILE A 2 -10.51 -10.22 -0.06
N LEU A 3 -10.63 -11.47 -0.48
CA LEU A 3 -11.36 -12.52 0.23
C LEU A 3 -10.81 -12.76 1.64
N PHE A 4 -9.48 -12.91 1.77
CA PHE A 4 -8.83 -13.05 3.07
C PHE A 4 -8.90 -11.76 3.90
N GLY A 5 -8.96 -10.59 3.26
CA GLY A 5 -9.20 -9.33 3.97
C GLY A 5 -10.56 -9.28 4.67
N ALA A 6 -11.60 -9.83 4.04
CA ALA A 6 -12.92 -9.99 4.65
C ALA A 6 -12.90 -11.04 5.77
N LEU A 7 -12.38 -12.24 5.51
CA LEU A 7 -12.35 -13.35 6.48
C LEU A 7 -11.55 -13.01 7.76
N PHE A 8 -10.49 -12.22 7.63
CA PHE A 8 -9.63 -11.84 8.76
C PHE A 8 -9.98 -10.46 9.36
N CYS A 9 -11.10 -9.87 8.96
CA CYS A 9 -11.59 -8.57 9.45
C CYS A 9 -10.53 -7.46 9.38
N CYS A 10 -9.79 -7.38 8.27
CA CYS A 10 -8.83 -6.32 7.99
C CYS A 10 -9.10 -5.68 6.63
N LEU A 11 -10.38 -5.41 6.35
CA LEU A 11 -10.90 -5.14 5.02
C LEU A 11 -10.36 -3.85 4.40
N ASP A 12 -10.53 -2.71 5.07
CA ASP A 12 -10.22 -1.38 4.54
C ASP A 12 -8.76 -1.22 4.02
N PRO A 13 -7.72 -1.58 4.79
CA PRO A 13 -6.34 -1.51 4.30
C PRO A 13 -6.08 -2.53 3.17
N VAL A 14 -6.66 -3.74 3.24
CA VAL A 14 -6.49 -4.75 2.18
C VAL A 14 -7.13 -4.30 0.86
N LEU A 15 -8.30 -3.66 0.90
CA LEU A 15 -8.93 -3.12 -0.29
C LEU A 15 -8.13 -1.95 -0.88
N THR A 16 -7.51 -1.12 -0.02
CA THR A 16 -6.58 -0.07 -0.47
C THR A 16 -5.40 -0.66 -1.25
N ILE A 17 -4.80 -1.73 -0.73
CA ILE A 17 -3.67 -2.42 -1.39
C ILE A 17 -4.13 -3.08 -2.69
N ALA A 18 -5.29 -3.74 -2.68
CA ALA A 18 -5.85 -4.38 -3.87
C ALA A 18 -6.10 -3.36 -5.00
N ALA A 19 -6.63 -2.19 -4.66
CA ALA A 19 -6.86 -1.12 -5.62
C ALA A 19 -5.55 -0.61 -6.21
N GLY A 20 -4.55 -0.35 -5.36
CA GLY A 20 -3.23 0.10 -5.81
C GLY A 20 -2.52 -0.90 -6.73
N LEU A 21 -2.66 -2.20 -6.46
CA LEU A 21 -2.13 -3.27 -7.31
C LEU A 21 -2.90 -3.45 -8.62
N SER A 22 -4.21 -3.16 -8.63
CA SER A 22 -5.08 -3.35 -9.80
C SER A 22 -5.04 -2.16 -10.76
N PHE A 23 -4.68 -0.97 -10.29
CA PHE A 23 -4.58 0.25 -11.10
C PHE A 23 -3.15 0.79 -11.12
N LYS A 24 -2.78 1.58 -10.10
CA LYS A 24 -1.41 2.06 -9.86
C LYS A 24 -1.31 2.68 -8.47
N ASP A 25 -0.09 2.84 -7.97
CA ASP A 25 0.17 3.57 -6.72
C ASP A 25 -0.01 5.11 -6.91
N PRO A 26 -0.36 5.85 -5.85
CA PRO A 26 -0.68 7.27 -5.95
C PRO A 26 0.55 8.19 -5.98
N PHE A 27 1.78 7.67 -5.86
CA PHE A 27 2.98 8.51 -5.76
C PHE A 27 3.45 9.00 -7.13
N VAL A 28 3.67 10.31 -7.22
CA VAL A 28 4.29 10.98 -8.36
C VAL A 28 5.70 11.44 -8.00
N ILE A 29 6.58 11.59 -9.00
CA ILE A 29 7.94 12.10 -8.80
C ILE A 29 8.15 13.25 -9.79
N PRO A 30 8.03 14.51 -9.35
CA PRO A 30 8.35 15.65 -10.19
C PRO A 30 9.86 15.71 -10.49
N LEU A 31 10.20 16.16 -11.69
CA LEU A 31 11.59 16.38 -12.10
C LEU A 31 12.30 17.32 -11.13
N GLY A 32 13.48 16.92 -10.66
CA GLY A 32 14.31 17.69 -9.72
C GLY A 32 13.90 17.57 -8.25
N LYS A 33 12.86 16.80 -7.92
CA LYS A 33 12.40 16.55 -6.54
C LYS A 33 12.50 15.08 -6.11
N GLU A 34 13.26 14.26 -6.84
CA GLU A 34 13.36 12.81 -6.66
C GLU A 34 13.77 12.44 -5.23
N LYS A 35 14.86 13.03 -4.72
CA LYS A 35 15.36 12.77 -3.36
C LYS A 35 14.36 13.14 -2.27
N LEU A 36 13.63 14.25 -2.46
CA LEU A 36 12.64 14.70 -1.50
C LEU A 36 11.40 13.80 -1.52
N ALA A 37 10.94 13.40 -2.71
CA ALA A 37 9.85 12.45 -2.87
C ALA A 37 10.17 11.09 -2.24
N ASP A 38 11.39 10.60 -2.40
CA ASP A 38 11.84 9.35 -1.78
C ASP A 38 11.90 9.46 -0.25
N ALA A 39 12.37 10.59 0.30
CA ALA A 39 12.36 10.84 1.74
C ALA A 39 10.94 10.84 2.31
N ARG A 40 9.99 11.51 1.65
CA ARG A 40 8.57 11.55 2.07
C ARG A 40 7.89 10.18 1.95
N ARG A 41 8.22 9.41 0.92
CA ARG A 41 7.73 8.02 0.80
C ARG A 41 8.27 7.13 1.93
N LYS A 42 9.55 7.28 2.29
CA LYS A 42 10.17 6.56 3.40
C LYS A 42 9.59 6.95 4.75
N GLU A 43 9.28 8.23 4.96
CA GLU A 43 8.53 8.72 6.12
C GLU A 43 7.17 8.03 6.26
N LEU A 44 6.37 8.00 5.18
CA LEU A 44 5.08 7.31 5.15
C LEU A 44 5.18 5.79 5.38
N SER A 45 6.34 5.18 5.13
CA SER A 45 6.53 3.74 5.37
C SER A 45 6.50 3.37 6.85
N ARG A 46 6.75 4.33 7.75
CA ARG A 46 6.80 4.12 9.21
C ARG A 46 7.67 2.93 9.63
N ASN A 47 8.78 2.70 8.93
CA ASN A 47 9.68 1.55 9.13
C ASN A 47 9.03 0.16 8.96
N SER A 48 7.85 0.06 8.33
CA SER A 48 7.15 -1.21 8.09
C SER A 48 7.85 -2.13 7.09
N LYS A 49 8.82 -1.61 6.32
CA LYS A 49 9.52 -2.32 5.23
C LYS A 49 8.56 -2.88 4.17
N SER A 50 7.49 -2.13 3.87
CA SER A 50 6.43 -2.56 2.97
C SER A 50 5.90 -1.40 2.12
N ASP A 51 6.13 -1.43 0.81
CA ASP A 51 5.57 -0.46 -0.14
C ASP A 51 4.03 -0.45 -0.10
N HIS A 52 3.41 -1.62 0.07
CA HIS A 52 1.95 -1.74 0.17
C HIS A 52 1.39 -1.02 1.40
N LEU A 53 2.06 -1.14 2.55
CA LEU A 53 1.63 -0.42 3.76
C LEU A 53 1.92 1.08 3.68
N THR A 54 2.96 1.48 2.94
CA THR A 54 3.19 2.89 2.60
C THR A 54 2.01 3.48 1.82
N VAL A 55 1.42 2.74 0.87
CA VAL A 55 0.19 3.17 0.16
C VAL A 55 -0.99 3.27 1.12
N VAL A 56 -1.16 2.32 2.05
CA VAL A 56 -2.21 2.38 3.09
C VAL A 56 -2.06 3.64 3.94
N ASN A 57 -0.85 3.94 4.41
CA ASN A 57 -0.59 5.12 5.25
C ASN A 57 -0.83 6.42 4.49
N ALA A 58 -0.40 6.51 3.23
CA ALA A 58 -0.68 7.66 2.36
C ALA A 58 -2.18 7.87 2.14
N PHE A 59 -2.92 6.78 1.87
CA PHE A 59 -4.36 6.83 1.66
C PHE A 59 -5.10 7.27 2.94
N LYS A 60 -4.78 6.67 4.09
CA LYS A 60 -5.35 7.06 5.40
C LYS A 60 -5.12 8.54 5.71
N GLY A 61 -3.90 9.04 5.51
CA GLY A 61 -3.56 10.45 5.73
C GLY A 61 -4.29 11.40 4.78
N TRP A 62 -4.43 11.01 3.51
CA TRP A 62 -5.22 11.78 2.54
C TRP A 62 -6.69 11.87 2.93
N GLU A 63 -7.31 10.77 3.37
CA GLU A 63 -8.71 10.78 3.81
C GLU A 63 -8.92 11.61 5.08
N GLU A 64 -7.92 11.69 5.95
CA GLU A 64 -7.94 12.61 7.08
C GLU A 64 -7.82 14.06 6.66
N ALA A 65 -6.90 14.37 5.73
CA ALA A 65 -6.76 15.71 5.18
C ALA A 65 -8.04 16.16 4.46
N GLN A 66 -8.67 15.27 3.69
CA GLN A 66 -9.93 15.52 3.01
C GLN A 66 -11.07 15.86 3.99
N ARG A 67 -11.15 15.18 5.14
CA ARG A 67 -12.13 15.51 6.20
C ARG A 67 -11.94 16.90 6.80
N ARG A 68 -10.72 17.42 6.80
CA ARG A 68 -10.39 18.78 7.29
C ARG A 68 -10.69 19.87 6.25
N GLY A 69 -10.88 19.49 4.99
CA GLY A 69 -11.27 20.38 3.89
C GLY A 69 -10.31 20.37 2.71
N PHE A 70 -10.78 20.93 1.60
CA PHE A 70 -10.09 20.87 0.29
C PHE A 70 -8.66 21.42 0.32
N ARG A 71 -8.41 22.50 1.08
CA ARG A 71 -7.06 23.08 1.23
C ARG A 71 -6.09 22.08 1.86
N TYR A 72 -6.49 21.44 2.96
CA TYR A 72 -5.67 20.43 3.64
C TYR A 72 -5.42 19.21 2.76
N GLU A 73 -6.42 18.78 1.99
CA GLU A 73 -6.25 17.69 1.01
C GLU A 73 -5.15 18.02 -0.02
N LYS A 74 -5.22 19.23 -0.59
CA LYS A 74 -4.25 19.70 -1.59
C LYS A 74 -2.85 19.81 -0.98
N ASP A 75 -2.74 20.37 0.22
CA ASP A 75 -1.48 20.53 0.94
C ASP A 75 -0.85 19.17 1.26
N TYR A 76 -1.66 18.19 1.71
CA TYR A 76 -1.21 16.82 1.95
C TYR A 76 -0.71 16.14 0.67
N CYS A 77 -1.45 16.26 -0.43
CA CYS A 77 -1.03 15.68 -1.70
C CYS A 77 0.27 16.33 -2.21
N TRP A 78 0.43 17.63 -2.03
CA TRP A 78 1.65 18.34 -2.39
C TRP A 78 2.84 17.92 -1.54
N GLU A 79 2.67 17.84 -0.22
CA GLU A 79 3.73 17.48 0.73
C GLU A 79 4.27 16.07 0.47
N TYR A 80 3.40 15.11 0.19
CA TYR A 80 3.76 13.70 0.02
C TYR A 80 3.87 13.25 -1.44
N PHE A 81 3.80 14.18 -2.39
CA PHE A 81 3.86 13.91 -3.82
C PHE A 81 2.83 12.86 -4.27
N LEU A 82 1.57 13.11 -3.95
CA LEU A 82 0.46 12.22 -4.26
C LEU A 82 -0.44 12.80 -5.35
N SER A 83 -0.97 11.93 -6.19
CA SER A 83 -2.02 12.26 -7.16
C SER A 83 -3.40 12.11 -6.51
N SER A 84 -4.09 13.23 -6.23
CA SER A 84 -5.47 13.22 -5.71
C SER A 84 -6.42 12.45 -6.66
N ASN A 85 -6.29 12.61 -7.98
CA ASN A 85 -7.05 11.83 -8.96
C ASN A 85 -6.85 10.32 -8.82
N THR A 86 -5.61 9.88 -8.58
CA THR A 86 -5.32 8.45 -8.36
C THR A 86 -5.92 7.99 -7.04
N LEU A 87 -5.78 8.76 -5.96
CA LEU A 87 -6.38 8.44 -4.65
C LEU A 87 -7.91 8.34 -4.73
N GLN A 88 -8.58 9.24 -5.45
CA GLN A 88 -10.01 9.17 -5.68
C GLN A 88 -10.41 7.91 -6.47
N MET A 89 -9.63 7.53 -7.48
CA MET A 89 -9.85 6.28 -8.21
C MET A 89 -9.69 5.06 -7.31
N LEU A 90 -8.66 5.03 -6.46
CA LEU A 90 -8.48 3.94 -5.50
C LEU A 90 -9.66 3.86 -4.52
N ARG A 91 -10.19 5.00 -4.05
CA ARG A 91 -11.39 5.04 -3.20
C ARG A 91 -12.61 4.42 -3.90
N ASN A 92 -12.81 4.72 -5.18
CA ASN A 92 -13.92 4.16 -5.96
C ASN A 92 -13.77 2.63 -6.12
N MET A 93 -12.56 2.15 -6.44
CA MET A 93 -12.27 0.71 -6.56
C MET A 93 -12.46 -0.04 -5.23
N LYS A 94 -12.12 0.57 -4.09
CA LYS A 94 -12.43 -0.01 -2.76
C LYS A 94 -13.93 -0.25 -2.59
N GLY A 95 -14.76 0.69 -3.03
CA GLY A 95 -16.23 0.53 -3.03
C GLY A 95 -16.68 -0.65 -3.86
N GLN A 96 -16.19 -0.76 -5.11
CA GLN A 96 -16.53 -1.87 -6.01
C GLN A 96 -16.11 -3.23 -5.44
N PHE A 97 -14.91 -3.33 -4.84
CA PHE A 97 -14.48 -4.57 -4.20
C PHE A 97 -15.35 -4.95 -2.99
N ALA A 98 -15.77 -3.97 -2.19
CA ALA A 98 -16.69 -4.23 -1.09
C ALA A 98 -18.07 -4.70 -1.59
N GLU A 99 -18.56 -4.14 -2.69
CA GLU A 99 -19.80 -4.60 -3.34
C GLU A 99 -19.68 -6.03 -3.87
N HIS A 100 -18.57 -6.40 -4.49
CA HIS A 100 -18.33 -7.79 -4.91
C HIS A 100 -18.27 -8.76 -3.73
N LEU A 101 -17.63 -8.37 -2.62
CA LEU A 101 -17.58 -9.19 -1.41
C LEU A 101 -18.95 -9.31 -0.74
N LEU A 102 -19.77 -8.26 -0.79
CA LEU A 102 -21.14 -8.26 -0.27
C LEU A 102 -22.01 -9.20 -1.09
N ALA A 103 -21.97 -9.09 -2.42
CA ALA A 103 -22.72 -9.98 -3.32
C ALA A 103 -22.32 -11.45 -3.16
N ALA A 104 -21.05 -11.72 -2.84
CA ALA A 104 -20.55 -13.06 -2.56
C ALA A 104 -20.79 -13.54 -1.11
N GLY A 105 -21.38 -12.71 -0.24
CA GLY A 105 -21.72 -13.09 1.14
C GLY A 105 -20.54 -13.08 2.13
N PHE A 106 -19.43 -12.42 1.81
CA PHE A 106 -18.24 -12.37 2.68
C PHE A 106 -18.19 -11.15 3.62
N VAL A 107 -19.02 -10.13 3.37
CA VAL A 107 -19.17 -8.95 4.23
C VAL A 107 -20.65 -8.60 4.35
N ASN A 108 -21.02 -7.88 5.41
CA ASN A 108 -22.41 -7.50 5.69
C ASN A 108 -22.76 -6.06 5.24
N SER A 109 -21.82 -5.36 4.62
CA SER A 109 -21.98 -3.96 4.23
C SER A 109 -21.14 -3.64 3.00
N ARG A 110 -21.64 -2.75 2.15
CA ARG A 110 -20.88 -2.16 1.03
C ARG A 110 -19.82 -1.15 1.47
N ASN A 111 -19.80 -0.78 2.76
CA ASN A 111 -18.84 0.18 3.29
C ASN A 111 -17.50 -0.51 3.58
N PRO A 112 -16.39 -0.18 2.88
CA PRO A 112 -15.06 -0.72 3.19
C PRO A 112 -14.63 -0.52 4.65
N ARG A 113 -15.16 0.51 5.31
CA ARG A 113 -14.86 0.89 6.70
C ARG A 113 -15.88 0.36 7.72
N ASP A 114 -16.72 -0.60 7.36
CA ASP A 114 -17.61 -1.24 8.32
C ASP A 114 -16.81 -1.76 9.54
N PRO A 115 -17.12 -1.34 10.79
CA PRO A 115 -16.32 -1.70 11.95
C PRO A 115 -16.21 -3.22 12.18
N LYS A 116 -17.28 -3.97 11.90
CA LYS A 116 -17.28 -5.44 12.06
C LYS A 116 -16.29 -6.12 11.11
N SER A 117 -16.08 -5.53 9.93
CA SER A 117 -15.14 -6.01 8.90
C SER A 117 -13.70 -5.50 9.10
N ASN A 118 -13.42 -4.73 10.16
CA ASN A 118 -12.16 -4.00 10.35
C ASN A 118 -11.53 -4.14 11.74
N ILE A 119 -11.96 -5.12 12.54
CA ILE A 119 -11.45 -5.38 13.90
C ILE A 119 -9.91 -5.50 13.94
N ASN A 120 -9.30 -6.06 12.89
CA ASN A 120 -7.87 -6.30 12.82
C ASN A 120 -7.12 -5.36 11.84
N SER A 121 -7.74 -4.27 11.38
CA SER A 121 -7.16 -3.39 10.35
C SER A 121 -5.89 -2.65 10.77
N GLU A 122 -5.56 -2.59 12.06
CA GLU A 122 -4.30 -2.04 12.57
C GLU A 122 -3.23 -3.12 12.87
N ASN A 123 -3.55 -4.41 12.71
CA ASN A 123 -2.60 -5.50 12.96
C ASN A 123 -1.66 -5.70 11.76
N GLU A 124 -0.49 -5.07 11.79
CA GLU A 124 0.49 -5.10 10.70
C GLU A 124 0.91 -6.54 10.29
N LYS A 125 1.06 -7.44 11.27
CA LYS A 125 1.47 -8.83 10.99
C LYS A 125 0.40 -9.56 10.17
N LEU A 126 -0.87 -9.37 10.52
CA LEU A 126 -1.99 -9.96 9.79
C LEU A 126 -2.14 -9.36 8.39
N LEU A 127 -1.99 -8.04 8.25
CA LEU A 127 -1.98 -7.39 6.95
C LEU A 127 -0.90 -7.97 6.04
N LYS A 128 0.33 -8.16 6.56
CA LYS A 128 1.43 -8.80 5.84
C LYS A 128 1.11 -10.25 5.44
N ALA A 129 0.42 -11.01 6.28
CA ALA A 129 -0.02 -12.36 5.94
C ALA A 129 -1.05 -12.36 4.79
N VAL A 130 -2.02 -11.44 4.80
CA VAL A 130 -3.01 -11.32 3.71
C VAL A 130 -2.36 -10.88 2.40
N ILE A 131 -1.40 -9.95 2.45
CA ILE A 131 -0.59 -9.56 1.29
C ILE A 131 0.16 -10.78 0.74
N CYS A 132 0.80 -11.57 1.62
CA CYS A 132 1.50 -12.81 1.23
C CYS A 132 0.56 -13.79 0.52
N ALA A 133 -0.63 -14.05 1.09
CA ALA A 133 -1.64 -14.90 0.48
C ALA A 133 -2.11 -14.40 -0.90
N GLY A 134 -2.09 -13.09 -1.14
CA GLY A 134 -2.44 -12.48 -2.42
C GLY A 134 -1.33 -12.49 -3.47
N LEU A 135 -0.07 -12.45 -3.04
CA LEU A 135 1.07 -12.26 -3.95
C LEU A 135 1.89 -13.53 -4.20
N TYR A 136 1.79 -14.54 -3.34
CA TYR A 136 2.38 -15.85 -3.57
C TYR A 136 1.98 -16.38 -4.97
N PRO A 137 2.91 -16.95 -5.77
CA PRO A 137 4.29 -17.35 -5.43
C PRO A 137 5.37 -16.29 -5.71
N LYS A 138 5.05 -14.99 -5.85
CA LYS A 138 6.03 -13.91 -6.12
C LYS A 138 6.88 -13.58 -4.89
N VAL A 139 7.82 -14.47 -4.57
CA VAL A 139 8.68 -14.40 -3.38
C VAL A 139 10.15 -14.21 -3.78
N ALA A 140 10.85 -13.37 -3.03
CA ALA A 140 12.29 -13.17 -3.17
C ALA A 140 13.02 -13.39 -1.83
N LYS A 141 14.18 -14.03 -1.88
CA LYS A 141 15.08 -14.21 -0.73
C LYS A 141 16.09 -13.06 -0.68
N ILE A 142 16.15 -12.36 0.43
CA ILE A 142 17.16 -11.31 0.66
C ILE A 142 18.54 -11.98 0.77
N ARG A 143 19.52 -11.49 0.00
CA ARG A 143 20.91 -11.90 0.15
C ARG A 143 21.63 -10.87 1.03
N ALA A 144 21.92 -11.25 2.27
CA ALA A 144 22.65 -10.40 3.20
C ALA A 144 24.03 -10.07 2.61
N ASN A 145 24.33 -8.78 2.49
CA ASN A 145 25.63 -8.30 2.04
C ASN A 145 26.38 -7.77 3.27
N PHE A 146 27.27 -8.57 3.84
CA PHE A 146 28.08 -8.17 5.00
C PHE A 146 29.23 -7.21 4.64
N SER A 147 29.40 -6.89 3.34
CA SER A 147 30.42 -5.96 2.86
C SER A 147 29.88 -4.53 2.81
N LYS A 148 30.49 -3.63 3.60
CA LYS A 148 30.23 -2.17 3.58
C LYS A 148 30.49 -1.50 2.22
N LYS A 149 31.11 -2.19 1.25
CA LYS A 149 31.49 -1.64 -0.07
C LYS A 149 30.39 -1.70 -1.13
N ARG A 150 29.36 -2.55 -0.98
CA ARG A 150 28.27 -2.68 -1.99
C ARG A 150 26.98 -2.06 -1.45
N LYS A 151 26.63 -0.89 -1.99
CA LYS A 151 25.48 -0.08 -1.55
C LYS A 151 24.10 -0.66 -1.89
N MET A 152 23.96 -1.52 -2.89
CA MET A 152 22.64 -1.98 -3.35
C MET A 152 22.23 -3.32 -2.73
N VAL A 153 21.04 -3.35 -2.11
CA VAL A 153 20.39 -4.57 -1.62
C VAL A 153 20.00 -5.44 -2.82
N LYS A 154 20.47 -6.69 -2.84
CA LYS A 154 20.12 -7.68 -3.86
C LYS A 154 19.19 -8.73 -3.27
N VAL A 155 18.24 -9.19 -4.09
CA VAL A 155 17.34 -10.28 -3.75
C VAL A 155 17.44 -11.36 -4.82
N SER A 156 17.06 -12.59 -4.48
CA SER A 156 16.99 -13.67 -5.45
C SER A 156 15.59 -14.29 -5.52
N THR A 157 15.06 -14.42 -6.73
CA THR A 157 13.79 -15.11 -7.01
C THR A 157 14.06 -16.53 -7.53
N LYS A 158 13.04 -17.39 -7.50
CA LYS A 158 13.13 -18.75 -8.04
C LYS A 158 13.29 -18.74 -9.56
N THR A 159 12.62 -17.82 -10.25
CA THR A 159 12.51 -17.75 -11.71
C THR A 159 13.65 -16.98 -12.37
N ASP A 160 14.09 -15.86 -11.78
CA ASP A 160 14.95 -14.88 -12.46
C ASP A 160 16.35 -14.81 -11.85
N GLY A 161 16.65 -15.68 -10.88
CA GLY A 161 17.93 -15.66 -10.17
C GLY A 161 18.10 -14.37 -9.36
N THR A 162 19.21 -13.66 -9.54
CA THR A 162 19.54 -12.46 -8.73
C THR A 162 19.04 -11.19 -9.39
N VAL A 163 18.22 -10.42 -8.68
CA VAL A 163 17.62 -9.16 -9.16
C VAL A 163 17.82 -8.02 -8.15
N ASN A 164 17.57 -6.79 -8.58
CA ASN A 164 17.67 -5.58 -7.74
C ASN A 164 16.28 -5.10 -7.33
N ILE A 165 16.22 -4.36 -6.22
CA ILE A 165 15.00 -3.63 -5.81
C ILE A 165 14.91 -2.34 -6.62
N HIS A 166 13.71 -2.00 -7.11
CA HIS A 166 13.48 -0.77 -7.86
C HIS A 166 13.73 0.47 -6.99
N PRO A 167 14.42 1.53 -7.46
CA PRO A 167 14.75 2.73 -6.68
C PRO A 167 13.57 3.43 -5.99
N LYS A 168 12.36 3.32 -6.57
CA LYS A 168 11.12 3.85 -5.98
C LYS A 168 10.71 3.15 -4.67
N SER A 169 11.13 1.90 -4.45
CA SER A 169 10.74 1.13 -3.27
C SER A 169 11.34 1.70 -2.00
N VAL A 170 10.58 1.66 -0.90
CA VAL A 170 11.04 2.07 0.44
C VAL A 170 12.10 1.13 1.04
N ASN A 171 12.40 0.01 0.37
CA ASN A 171 13.34 -1.01 0.80
C ASN A 171 14.74 -0.87 0.16
N VAL A 172 15.01 0.25 -0.54
CA VAL A 172 16.32 0.60 -1.08
C VAL A 172 17.18 1.35 -0.07
#